data_AF-A0A932XV87-F1
#
_entry.id   AF-A0A932XV87-F1
#
_cell.length_a   1.000
_cell.length_b   1.000
_cell.length_c   1.000
_cell.angle_alpha   90.00
_cell.angle_beta   90.00
_cell.angle_gamma   90.00
#
_symmetry.space_group_name_H-M   'P 1'
#
loop_
_entity.id
_entity.type
_entity.pdbx_description
1 polymer ?
#
loop_
_entity_poly.entity_id
_entity_poly.type
_entity_poly.pdbx_seq_one_letter_code
_entity_poly.pdbx_strand_id
1 'polypeptide(L)'
;MATSVSHTIRERSALRQYLEEIGRTPLLTAAEEAVLAQRVQAEGDEEARQQLMRANVRLVVNIAKQYASGGDSEALLDLIQEGNIGLMRAVDRFKPEFKTRFSTYGVYWIRQAILRALKSRRLVRLPENVVDRVLQMRRVRQRLYQLLGRWPTPEELAYEMKVSLPTLSQLEAASSEVVSLHQRVRGKDGEGDTQLEDLLEDTEGLSPTQVTQRELVRDEIREAVSTLPP
;
A
#
# COMPACT_ATOMS: atom_id res chain seq x y z
N MET A 1 0.03 -19.14 -19.70
CA MET A 1 0.52 -17.92 -20.39
C MET A 1 -0.58 -17.16 -21.15
N ALA A 2 -1.57 -17.81 -21.78
CA ALA A 2 -2.67 -17.11 -22.49
C ALA A 2 -3.58 -16.24 -21.59
N THR A 3 -3.81 -16.64 -20.33
CA THR A 3 -4.69 -15.90 -19.41
C THR A 3 -4.12 -14.56 -18.97
N SER A 4 -2.80 -14.46 -18.77
CA SER A 4 -2.11 -13.23 -18.35
C SER A 4 -2.00 -12.19 -19.46
N VAL A 5 -1.90 -12.62 -20.72
CA VAL A 5 -1.85 -11.73 -21.90
C VAL A 5 -3.25 -11.19 -22.22
N SER A 6 -4.29 -12.01 -22.09
CA SER A 6 -5.67 -11.56 -22.29
C SER A 6 -6.15 -10.57 -21.22
N HIS A 7 -5.68 -10.71 -19.97
CA HIS A 7 -5.98 -9.79 -18.87
C HIS A 7 -5.39 -8.39 -19.12
N THR A 8 -4.09 -8.32 -19.44
CA THR A 8 -3.38 -7.07 -19.69
C THR A 8 -3.88 -6.29 -20.92
N ILE A 9 -4.38 -6.98 -21.96
CA ILE A 9 -5.00 -6.33 -23.14
C ILE A 9 -6.37 -5.72 -22.79
N ARG A 10 -7.20 -6.42 -22.00
CA ARG A 10 -8.52 -5.94 -21.58
C ARG A 10 -8.42 -4.74 -20.62
N GLU A 11 -7.40 -4.68 -19.78
CA GLU A 11 -7.21 -3.60 -18.80
C GLU A 11 -6.63 -2.32 -19.40
N ARG A 12 -5.68 -2.45 -20.34
CA ARG A 12 -5.27 -1.29 -21.16
C ARG A 12 -6.46 -0.70 -21.92
N SER A 13 -7.45 -1.53 -22.27
CA SER A 13 -8.72 -1.08 -22.84
C SER A 13 -9.59 -0.31 -21.82
N ALA A 14 -9.73 -0.83 -20.60
CA ALA A 14 -10.54 -0.20 -19.54
C ALA A 14 -10.00 1.18 -19.12
N LEU A 15 -8.68 1.31 -18.91
CA LEU A 15 -8.06 2.60 -18.60
C LEU A 15 -8.22 3.61 -19.73
N ARG A 16 -8.09 3.18 -20.99
CA ARG A 16 -8.31 4.06 -22.15
C ARG A 16 -9.76 4.54 -22.24
N GLN A 17 -10.72 3.63 -22.10
CA GLN A 17 -12.14 3.95 -22.11
C GLN A 17 -12.48 4.97 -21.00
N TYR A 18 -11.96 4.75 -19.79
CA TYR A 18 -12.13 5.69 -18.68
C TYR A 18 -11.53 7.06 -18.99
N LEU A 19 -10.31 7.12 -19.52
CA LEU A 19 -9.65 8.38 -19.87
C LEU A 19 -10.38 9.15 -20.98
N GLU A 20 -10.97 8.46 -21.95
CA GLU A 20 -11.81 9.06 -22.98
C GLU A 20 -13.11 9.63 -22.40
N GLU A 21 -13.76 8.89 -21.51
CA GLU A 21 -15.02 9.31 -20.87
C GLU A 21 -14.83 10.59 -20.04
N ILE A 22 -13.81 10.63 -19.18
CA ILE A 22 -13.52 11.82 -18.37
C ILE A 22 -13.03 13.01 -19.22
N GLY A 23 -12.48 12.73 -20.41
CA GLY A 23 -12.02 13.74 -21.37
C GLY A 23 -13.16 14.50 -22.04
N ARG A 24 -14.36 13.91 -22.13
CA ARG A 24 -15.56 14.52 -22.74
C ARG A 24 -16.22 15.57 -21.86
N THR A 25 -15.94 15.58 -20.55
CA THR A 25 -16.54 16.52 -19.61
C THR A 25 -15.83 17.88 -19.71
N PRO A 26 -16.56 18.99 -19.94
CA PRO A 26 -15.97 20.33 -20.00
C PRO A 26 -15.42 20.76 -18.64
N LEU A 27 -14.37 21.58 -18.67
CA LEU A 27 -13.82 22.19 -17.46
C LEU A 27 -14.71 23.35 -17.00
N LEU A 28 -14.87 23.47 -15.69
CA LEU A 28 -15.64 24.56 -15.09
C LEU A 28 -14.79 25.82 -14.91
N THR A 29 -15.44 26.96 -15.02
CA THR A 29 -14.93 28.27 -14.61
C THR A 29 -15.04 28.44 -13.10
N ALA A 30 -14.30 29.42 -12.54
CA ALA A 30 -14.37 29.71 -11.11
C ALA A 30 -15.77 30.15 -10.65
N ALA A 31 -16.53 30.83 -11.53
CA ALA A 31 -17.91 31.24 -11.23
C ALA A 31 -18.85 30.03 -11.17
N GLU A 32 -18.73 29.10 -12.12
CA GLU A 32 -19.52 27.86 -12.14
C GLU A 32 -19.17 26.96 -10.95
N GLU A 33 -17.88 26.83 -10.60
CA GLU A 33 -17.43 26.13 -9.39
C GLU A 33 -18.13 26.68 -8.13
N ALA A 34 -18.25 28.01 -8.02
CA ALA A 34 -18.88 28.65 -6.87
C ALA A 34 -20.39 28.40 -6.80
N VAL A 35 -21.09 28.49 -7.93
CA VAL A 35 -22.54 28.23 -8.01
C VAL A 35 -22.86 26.79 -7.65
N LEU A 36 -22.12 25.83 -8.21
CA LEU A 36 -22.30 24.41 -7.89
C LEU A 36 -21.99 24.13 -6.43
N ALA A 37 -20.90 24.68 -5.89
CA ALA A 37 -20.54 24.50 -4.49
C ALA A 37 -21.58 25.06 -3.51
N GLN A 38 -22.19 26.20 -3.84
CA GLN A 38 -23.28 26.78 -3.03
C GLN A 38 -24.51 25.87 -3.00
N ARG A 39 -24.93 25.35 -4.15
CA ARG A 39 -26.06 24.38 -4.25
C ARG A 39 -25.78 23.12 -3.44
N VAL A 40 -24.57 22.58 -3.53
CA VAL A 40 -24.16 21.40 -2.74
C VAL A 40 -24.25 21.67 -1.24
N GLN A 41 -23.80 22.84 -0.76
CA GLN A 41 -23.81 23.14 0.67
C GLN A 41 -25.18 23.53 1.23
N ALA A 42 -25.98 24.28 0.46
CA ALA A 42 -27.25 24.83 0.92
C ALA A 42 -28.39 23.81 0.83
N GLU A 43 -28.44 23.04 -0.26
CA GLU A 43 -29.61 22.22 -0.62
C GLU A 43 -29.29 20.73 -0.59
N GLY A 44 -28.02 20.34 -0.45
CA GLY A 44 -27.60 18.95 -0.61
C GLY A 44 -27.84 18.43 -2.02
N ASP A 45 -27.77 19.32 -3.01
CA ASP A 45 -28.04 19.00 -4.41
C ASP A 45 -27.02 17.99 -4.97
N GLU A 46 -27.48 16.75 -5.11
CA GLU A 46 -26.67 15.64 -5.58
C GLU A 46 -26.30 15.78 -7.07
N GLU A 47 -27.12 16.45 -7.89
CA GLU A 47 -26.80 16.71 -9.29
C GLU A 47 -25.64 17.71 -9.40
N ALA A 48 -25.71 18.80 -8.64
CA ALA A 48 -24.62 19.78 -8.56
C ALA A 48 -23.32 19.15 -8.04
N ARG A 49 -23.43 18.25 -7.05
CA ARG A 49 -22.31 17.47 -6.51
C ARG A 49 -21.66 16.60 -7.57
N GLN A 50 -22.46 15.84 -8.32
CA GLN A 50 -21.97 14.99 -9.41
C GLN A 50 -21.34 15.81 -10.52
N GLN A 51 -21.91 16.95 -10.89
CA GLN A 51 -21.36 17.83 -11.92
C GLN A 51 -20.00 18.39 -11.49
N LEU A 52 -19.89 18.89 -10.25
CA LEU A 52 -18.62 19.40 -9.71
C LEU A 52 -17.56 18.30 -9.61
N MET A 53 -17.96 17.08 -9.22
CA MET A 53 -17.08 15.92 -9.18
C MET A 53 -16.58 15.55 -10.59
N ARG A 54 -17.48 15.33 -11.55
CA ARG A 54 -17.15 14.90 -12.94
C ARG A 54 -16.20 15.86 -13.62
N ALA A 55 -16.41 17.17 -13.47
CA ALA A 55 -15.52 18.19 -14.04
C ALA A 55 -14.08 18.12 -13.50
N ASN A 56 -13.89 17.59 -12.29
CA ASN A 56 -12.61 17.55 -11.60
C ASN A 56 -11.94 16.17 -11.55
N VAL A 57 -12.53 15.13 -12.14
CA VAL A 57 -11.93 13.78 -12.18
C VAL A 57 -10.56 13.79 -12.89
N ARG A 58 -10.37 14.66 -13.89
CA ARG A 58 -9.08 14.83 -14.58
C ARG A 58 -7.95 15.26 -13.64
N LEU A 59 -8.26 16.04 -12.60
CA LEU A 59 -7.29 16.43 -11.57
C LEU A 59 -6.80 15.21 -10.78
N VAL A 60 -7.71 14.29 -10.45
CA VAL A 60 -7.37 13.04 -9.73
C VAL A 60 -6.37 12.22 -10.52
N VAL A 61 -6.63 12.02 -11.81
CA VAL A 61 -5.72 11.27 -12.69
C VAL A 61 -4.33 11.90 -12.73
N ASN A 62 -4.25 13.23 -12.86
CA ASN A 62 -2.96 13.93 -12.89
C ASN A 62 -2.17 13.78 -11.58
N ILE A 63 -2.85 13.76 -10.43
CA ILE A 63 -2.21 13.54 -9.13
C ILE A 63 -1.79 12.07 -8.97
N ALA A 64 -2.68 11.12 -9.29
CA ALA A 64 -2.43 9.68 -9.16
C ALA A 64 -1.24 9.20 -10.00
N LYS A 65 -1.06 9.76 -11.21
CA LYS A 65 0.10 9.49 -12.08
C LYS A 65 1.45 9.75 -11.40
N GLN A 66 1.53 10.70 -10.47
CA GLN A 66 2.79 11.00 -9.76
C GLN A 66 3.15 9.92 -8.74
N TYR A 67 2.16 9.12 -8.30
CA TYR A 67 2.33 8.08 -7.28
C TYR A 67 2.41 6.67 -7.87
N ALA A 68 1.88 6.46 -9.07
CA ALA A 68 2.06 5.24 -9.84
C ALA A 68 3.49 5.18 -10.40
N SER A 69 4.42 4.67 -9.60
CA SER A 69 5.81 4.40 -10.05
C SER A 69 5.84 3.12 -10.89
N GLY A 70 6.55 3.10 -12.01
CA GLY A 70 6.86 1.86 -12.75
C GLY A 70 5.94 1.50 -13.93
N GLY A 71 4.90 2.27 -14.23
CA GLY A 71 4.06 2.04 -15.42
C GLY A 71 3.04 0.90 -15.29
N ASP A 72 2.87 0.35 -14.08
CA ASP A 72 1.83 -0.64 -13.79
C ASP A 72 0.44 0.01 -13.81
N SER A 73 -0.30 -0.26 -14.88
CA SER A 73 -1.66 0.27 -15.09
C SER A 73 -2.65 -0.16 -14.00
N GLU A 74 -2.47 -1.35 -13.42
CA GLU A 74 -3.28 -1.87 -12.30
C GLU A 74 -3.15 -0.96 -11.07
N ALA A 75 -1.91 -0.63 -10.71
CA ALA A 75 -1.65 0.27 -9.59
C ALA A 75 -2.24 1.67 -9.83
N LEU A 76 -2.27 2.16 -11.08
CA LEU A 76 -2.82 3.48 -11.37
C LEU A 76 -4.35 3.53 -11.21
N LEU A 77 -5.09 2.53 -11.68
CA LEU A 77 -6.56 2.51 -11.55
C LEU A 77 -6.98 2.49 -10.08
N ASP A 78 -6.33 1.67 -9.25
CA ASP A 78 -6.59 1.66 -7.80
C ASP A 78 -6.37 3.04 -7.17
N LEU A 79 -5.26 3.71 -7.51
CA LEU A 79 -4.95 5.04 -6.99
C LEU A 79 -5.94 6.10 -7.47
N ILE A 80 -6.43 6.00 -8.71
CA ILE A 80 -7.48 6.88 -9.22
C ILE A 80 -8.77 6.69 -8.41
N GLN A 81 -9.17 5.45 -8.13
CA GLN A 81 -10.38 5.18 -7.35
C GLN A 81 -10.29 5.74 -5.93
N GLU A 82 -9.15 5.54 -5.25
CA GLU A 82 -8.90 6.12 -3.93
C GLU A 82 -8.86 7.65 -3.96
N GLY A 83 -8.25 8.22 -5.01
CA GLY A 83 -8.25 9.66 -5.26
C GLY A 83 -9.65 10.23 -5.49
N ASN A 84 -10.54 9.49 -6.17
CA ASN A 84 -11.94 9.86 -6.37
C ASN A 84 -12.72 9.88 -5.05
N ILE A 85 -12.42 8.97 -4.12
CA ILE A 85 -12.96 9.02 -2.75
C ILE A 85 -12.49 10.29 -2.03
N GLY A 86 -11.22 10.69 -2.21
CA GLY A 86 -10.70 11.96 -1.72
C GLY A 86 -11.40 13.17 -2.35
N LEU A 87 -11.63 13.12 -3.67
CA LEU A 87 -12.33 14.16 -4.42
C LEU A 87 -13.77 14.36 -3.92
N MET A 88 -14.52 13.28 -3.68
CA MET A 88 -15.88 13.36 -3.14
C MET A 88 -15.89 14.12 -1.80
N ARG A 89 -14.98 13.79 -0.89
CA ARG A 89 -14.86 14.50 0.40
C ARG A 89 -14.47 15.97 0.23
N ALA A 90 -13.67 16.29 -0.79
CA ALA A 90 -13.32 17.67 -1.11
C ALA A 90 -14.56 18.44 -1.58
N VAL A 91 -15.35 17.87 -2.49
CA VAL A 91 -16.60 18.47 -2.99
C VAL A 91 -17.56 18.73 -1.84
N ASP A 92 -17.77 17.75 -0.96
CA ASP A 92 -18.71 17.86 0.17
C ASP A 92 -18.34 18.97 1.17
N ARG A 93 -17.07 19.39 1.20
CA ARG A 93 -16.54 20.36 2.18
C ARG A 93 -16.04 21.66 1.56
N PHE A 94 -16.11 21.82 0.24
CA PHE A 94 -15.53 22.96 -0.44
C PHE A 94 -16.37 24.21 -0.23
N LYS A 95 -15.78 25.27 0.34
CA LYS A 95 -16.42 26.55 0.60
C LYS A 95 -15.95 27.61 -0.41
N PRO A 96 -16.83 28.14 -1.27
CA PRO A 96 -16.46 29.15 -2.27
C PRO A 96 -16.18 30.54 -1.68
N GLU A 97 -16.59 30.78 -0.42
CA GLU A 97 -16.38 32.02 0.33
C GLU A 97 -14.89 32.43 0.41
N PHE A 98 -13.99 31.44 0.43
CA PHE A 98 -12.54 31.68 0.52
C PHE A 98 -11.90 32.17 -0.79
N LYS A 99 -12.69 32.35 -1.87
CA LYS A 99 -12.21 32.83 -3.19
C LYS A 99 -11.03 32.02 -3.77
N THR A 100 -10.87 30.77 -3.35
CA THR A 100 -9.87 29.84 -3.87
C THR A 100 -10.47 28.94 -4.93
N ARG A 101 -9.68 28.59 -5.97
CA ARG A 101 -10.08 27.57 -6.95
C ARG A 101 -10.31 26.22 -6.27
N PHE A 102 -11.28 25.45 -6.75
CA PHE A 102 -11.52 24.10 -6.25
C PHE A 102 -10.27 23.22 -6.37
N SER A 103 -9.54 23.34 -7.48
CA SER A 103 -8.33 22.55 -7.72
C SER A 103 -7.27 22.70 -6.63
N THR A 104 -7.08 23.92 -6.10
CA THR A 104 -6.13 24.19 -4.99
C THR A 104 -6.53 23.44 -3.72
N TYR A 105 -7.82 23.44 -3.38
CA TYR A 105 -8.34 22.75 -2.20
C TYR A 105 -8.38 21.23 -2.39
N GLY A 106 -8.86 20.77 -3.55
CA GLY A 106 -9.04 19.36 -3.87
C GLY A 106 -7.73 18.57 -3.89
N VAL A 107 -6.61 19.18 -4.31
CA VAL A 107 -5.29 18.54 -4.32
C VAL A 107 -4.92 17.93 -2.96
N TYR A 108 -5.23 18.62 -1.85
CA TYR A 108 -4.91 18.12 -0.51
C TYR A 108 -5.67 16.82 -0.20
N TRP A 109 -6.99 16.83 -0.41
CA TRP A 109 -7.86 15.68 -0.13
C TRP A 109 -7.58 14.49 -1.02
N ILE A 110 -7.34 14.73 -2.31
CA ILE A 110 -6.99 13.69 -3.28
C ILE A 110 -5.66 13.05 -2.88
N ARG A 111 -4.63 13.86 -2.61
CA ARG A 111 -3.31 13.38 -2.18
C ARG A 111 -3.40 12.61 -0.87
N GLN A 112 -4.18 13.09 0.10
CA GLN A 112 -4.33 12.45 1.40
C GLN A 112 -4.99 11.06 1.28
N ALA A 113 -6.02 10.93 0.43
CA ALA A 113 -6.67 9.65 0.17
C ALA A 113 -5.72 8.66 -0.51
N ILE A 114 -5.03 9.09 -1.57
CA ILE A 114 -4.04 8.27 -2.30
C ILE A 114 -2.92 7.79 -1.37
N LEU A 115 -2.31 8.69 -0.60
CA LEU A 115 -1.24 8.33 0.33
C LEU A 115 -1.72 7.37 1.41
N ARG A 116 -2.93 7.55 1.93
CA ARG A 116 -3.51 6.64 2.91
C ARG A 116 -3.71 5.23 2.34
N ALA A 117 -4.21 5.13 1.11
CA ALA A 117 -4.40 3.86 0.44
C ALA A 117 -3.06 3.13 0.17
N LEU A 118 -2.04 3.87 -0.25
CA LEU A 118 -0.68 3.33 -0.43
C LEU A 118 -0.11 2.76 0.87
N LYS A 119 -0.33 3.44 2.00
CA LYS A 119 0.10 2.93 3.32
C LYS A 119 -0.61 1.63 3.69
N SER A 120 -1.89 1.47 3.32
CA SER A 120 -2.67 0.26 3.62
C SER A 120 -2.47 -0.90 2.65
N ARG A 121 -1.86 -0.69 1.46
CA ARG A 121 -1.65 -1.73 0.44
C ARG A 121 -0.57 -2.78 0.82
N ARG A 122 0.16 -2.57 1.91
CA ARG A 122 1.17 -3.54 2.37
C ARG A 122 0.52 -4.89 2.68
N LEU A 123 1.15 -5.99 2.24
CA LEU A 123 0.71 -7.35 2.53
C LEU A 123 0.54 -7.59 4.03
N VAL A 124 1.48 -7.08 4.83
CA VAL A 124 1.34 -7.00 6.29
C VAL A 124 0.95 -5.57 6.67
N ARG A 125 -0.29 -5.42 7.16
CA ARG A 125 -0.83 -4.12 7.54
C ARG A 125 -0.13 -3.58 8.79
N LEU A 126 0.39 -2.37 8.69
CA LEU A 126 0.95 -1.64 9.83
C LEU A 126 0.02 -0.52 10.29
N PRO A 127 0.05 -0.17 11.59
CA PRO A 127 -0.57 1.04 12.11
C PRO A 127 -0.04 2.32 11.44
N GLU A 128 -0.88 3.35 11.30
CA GLU A 128 -0.54 4.59 10.57
C GLU A 128 0.69 5.29 11.17
N ASN A 129 0.76 5.38 12.50
CA ASN A 129 1.87 5.99 13.23
C ASN A 129 3.22 5.27 13.00
N VAL A 130 3.20 3.95 12.82
CA VAL A 130 4.41 3.16 12.51
C VAL A 130 4.86 3.44 11.09
N VAL A 131 3.93 3.49 10.12
CA VAL A 131 4.25 3.80 8.72
C VAL A 131 4.87 5.19 8.58
N ASP A 132 4.32 6.18 9.29
CA ASP A 132 4.88 7.54 9.30
C ASP A 132 6.31 7.58 9.86
N ARG A 133 6.57 6.84 10.95
CA ARG A 133 7.92 6.70 11.51
C ARG A 133 8.88 6.02 10.54
N VAL A 134 8.45 4.99 9.81
CA VAL A 134 9.27 4.31 8.79
C VAL A 134 9.59 5.26 7.63
N LEU A 135 8.62 6.06 7.15
CA LEU A 135 8.87 7.06 6.10
C LEU A 135 9.82 8.16 6.59
N GLN A 136 9.66 8.62 7.84
CA GLN A 136 10.58 9.56 8.45
C GLN A 136 12.00 8.98 8.54
N MET A 137 12.14 7.72 8.98
CA MET A 137 13.42 7.01 9.03
C MET A 137 14.09 6.96 7.66
N ARG A 138 13.34 6.62 6.59
CA ARG A 138 13.85 6.62 5.22
C ARG A 138 14.34 8.02 4.79
N ARG A 139 13.59 9.08 5.10
CA ARG A 139 13.97 10.47 4.79
C ARG A 139 15.22 10.92 5.54
N VAL A 140 15.29 10.66 6.84
CA VAL A 140 16.44 11.02 7.69
C VAL A 140 17.69 10.27 7.23
N ARG A 141 17.58 8.96 6.98
CA ARG A 141 18.68 8.15 6.47
C ARG A 141 19.22 8.66 5.13
N GLN A 142 18.35 9.05 4.19
CA GLN A 142 18.77 9.66 2.92
C GLN A 142 19.42 11.03 3.11
N ARG A 143 18.91 11.86 4.02
CA ARG A 143 19.54 13.15 4.36
C ARG A 143 20.93 12.95 4.97
N LEU A 144 21.07 12.05 5.94
CA LEU A 144 22.36 11.74 6.55
C LEU A 144 23.35 11.17 5.53
N TYR A 145 22.88 10.34 4.60
CA TYR A 145 23.71 9.85 3.50
C TYR A 145 24.27 11.00 2.65
N GLN A 146 23.44 11.98 2.31
CA GLN A 146 23.88 13.18 1.56
C GLN A 146 24.87 14.05 2.34
N LEU A 147 24.70 14.18 3.65
CA LEU A 147 25.56 15.01 4.50
C LEU A 147 26.90 14.34 4.81
N LEU A 148 26.89 13.03 5.10
CA LEU A 148 28.08 12.27 5.52
C LEU A 148 28.86 11.70 4.34
N GLY A 149 28.25 11.62 3.14
CA GLY A 149 28.84 10.93 1.98
C GLY A 149 28.95 9.41 2.14
N ARG A 150 28.36 8.85 3.21
CA ARG A 150 28.32 7.42 3.53
C ARG A 150 26.98 7.06 4.18
N TRP A 151 26.66 5.78 4.23
CA TRP A 151 25.50 5.32 5.00
C TRP A 151 25.67 5.63 6.49
N PRO A 152 24.64 6.18 7.16
CA PRO A 152 24.68 6.44 8.60
C PRO A 152 24.70 5.13 9.38
N THR A 153 25.38 5.14 10.52
CA THR A 153 25.33 4.03 11.48
C THR A 153 23.97 3.99 12.19
N PRO A 154 23.55 2.85 12.75
CA PRO A 154 22.31 2.77 13.53
C PRO A 154 22.26 3.78 14.69
N GLU A 155 23.40 4.05 15.32
CA GLU A 155 23.53 5.01 16.42
C GLU A 155 23.31 6.46 15.96
N GLU A 156 23.94 6.86 14.85
CA GLU A 156 23.73 8.19 14.24
C GLU A 156 22.28 8.39 13.81
N LEU A 157 21.67 7.34 13.23
CA LEU A 157 20.27 7.38 12.79
C LEU A 157 19.31 7.47 13.98
N ALA A 158 19.55 6.69 15.04
CA ALA A 158 18.75 6.72 16.27
C ALA A 158 18.83 8.08 16.97
N TYR A 159 20.02 8.67 17.03
CA TYR A 159 20.25 9.99 17.59
C TYR A 159 19.48 11.08 16.84
N GLU A 160 19.60 11.11 15.50
CA GLU A 160 18.90 12.09 14.66
C GLU A 160 17.38 11.91 14.71
N MET A 161 16.90 10.67 14.79
CA MET A 161 15.48 10.36 14.95
C MET A 161 14.94 10.55 16.37
N LYS A 162 15.82 10.76 17.37
CA LYS A 162 15.48 10.84 18.79
C LYS A 162 14.72 9.61 19.30
N VAL A 163 15.18 8.43 18.92
CA VAL A 163 14.61 7.13 19.35
C VAL A 163 15.69 6.24 19.96
N SER A 164 15.27 5.23 20.74
CA SER A 164 16.19 4.22 21.25
C SER A 164 16.63 3.26 20.15
N LEU A 165 17.83 2.66 20.28
CA LEU A 165 18.31 1.61 19.36
C LEU A 165 17.32 0.44 19.23
N PRO A 166 16.73 -0.11 20.32
CA PRO A 166 15.71 -1.15 20.20
C PRO A 166 14.49 -0.72 19.38
N THR A 167 14.03 0.53 19.55
CA THR A 167 12.91 1.06 18.76
C THR A 167 13.30 1.21 17.28
N LEU A 168 14.54 1.62 16.99
CA LEU A 168 15.03 1.71 15.62
C LEU A 168 15.05 0.32 14.97
N SER A 169 15.56 -0.71 15.65
CA SER A 169 15.55 -2.09 15.13
C SER A 169 14.14 -2.60 14.84
N GLN A 170 13.16 -2.27 15.68
CA GLN A 170 11.75 -2.60 15.41
C GLN A 170 11.22 -1.86 14.17
N LEU A 171 11.58 -0.59 13.98
CA LEU A 171 11.19 0.17 12.78
C LEU A 171 11.87 -0.38 11.51
N GLU A 172 13.11 -0.85 11.62
CA GLU A 172 13.82 -1.50 10.52
C GLU A 172 13.14 -2.82 10.14
N ALA A 173 12.84 -3.68 11.13
CA ALA A 173 12.09 -4.91 10.93
C ALA A 173 10.70 -4.65 10.31
N ALA A 174 10.00 -3.62 10.78
CA ALA A 174 8.72 -3.20 10.21
C ALA A 174 8.84 -2.63 8.79
N SER A 175 10.04 -2.18 8.39
CA SER A 175 10.30 -1.64 7.05
C SER A 175 10.65 -2.70 6.01
N SER A 176 10.93 -3.93 6.45
CA SER A 176 11.25 -5.06 5.57
C SER A 176 10.12 -5.34 4.58
N GLU A 177 10.51 -5.65 3.36
CA GLU A 177 9.60 -6.05 2.29
C GLU A 177 9.38 -7.56 2.34
N VAL A 178 8.17 -7.98 1.97
CA VAL A 178 7.82 -9.41 1.89
C VAL A 178 8.42 -9.97 0.61
N VAL A 179 9.08 -11.12 0.72
CA VAL A 179 9.63 -11.86 -0.42
C VAL A 179 8.69 -13.00 -0.80
N SER A 180 8.67 -13.36 -2.08
CA SER A 180 7.87 -14.50 -2.55
C SER A 180 8.61 -15.81 -2.26
N LEU A 181 7.91 -16.78 -1.66
CA LEU A 181 8.44 -18.13 -1.47
C LEU A 181 8.70 -18.88 -2.79
N HIS A 182 7.93 -18.53 -3.83
CA HIS A 182 8.10 -19.06 -5.18
C HIS A 182 9.19 -18.32 -5.97
N GLN A 183 9.89 -17.35 -5.34
CA GLN A 183 11.01 -16.67 -5.99
C GLN A 183 12.12 -17.69 -6.22
N ARG A 184 12.54 -17.82 -7.48
CA ARG A 184 13.66 -18.68 -7.85
C ARG A 184 14.96 -18.09 -7.33
N VAL A 185 15.74 -18.91 -6.63
CA VAL A 185 17.05 -18.54 -6.10
C VAL A 185 18.11 -19.08 -7.05
N ARG A 186 19.05 -18.23 -7.48
CA ARG A 186 20.15 -18.67 -8.34
C ARG A 186 21.20 -19.41 -7.51
N GLY A 187 21.28 -20.73 -7.68
CA GLY A 187 22.35 -21.55 -7.11
C GLY A 187 23.74 -21.19 -7.68
N LYS A 188 24.81 -21.56 -6.95
CA LYS A 188 26.20 -21.35 -7.38
C LYS A 188 26.53 -22.02 -8.72
N ASP A 189 25.80 -23.06 -9.10
CA ASP A 189 26.08 -23.89 -10.27
C ASP A 189 25.35 -23.43 -11.55
N GLY A 190 24.69 -22.27 -11.53
CA GLY A 190 24.11 -21.66 -12.73
C GLY A 190 22.82 -22.32 -13.25
N GLU A 191 22.48 -23.52 -12.81
CA GLU A 191 21.20 -24.20 -13.04
C GLU A 191 20.17 -23.73 -12.01
N GLY A 192 19.53 -22.59 -12.29
CA GLY A 192 18.63 -21.88 -11.37
C GLY A 192 17.18 -22.36 -11.39
N ASP A 193 16.90 -23.53 -10.81
CA ASP A 193 15.53 -24.05 -10.69
C ASP A 193 15.03 -24.22 -9.25
N THR A 194 15.86 -23.99 -8.23
CA THR A 194 15.44 -24.09 -6.81
C THR A 194 14.61 -22.88 -6.39
N GLN A 195 13.45 -23.12 -5.78
CA GLN A 195 12.61 -22.07 -5.21
C GLN A 195 13.06 -21.75 -3.78
N LEU A 196 12.70 -20.57 -3.27
CA LEU A 196 13.04 -20.19 -1.90
C LEU A 196 12.38 -21.12 -0.88
N GLU A 197 11.16 -21.59 -1.15
CA GLU A 197 10.46 -22.57 -0.30
C GLU A 197 11.21 -23.89 -0.11
N ASP A 198 11.90 -24.38 -1.13
CA ASP A 198 12.65 -25.65 -1.07
C ASP A 198 13.88 -25.57 -0.14
N LEU A 199 14.30 -24.36 0.21
CA LEU A 199 15.47 -24.10 1.08
C LEU A 199 15.08 -23.88 2.55
N LEU A 200 13.80 -23.78 2.86
CA LEU A 200 13.33 -23.53 4.21
C LEU A 200 13.21 -24.84 4.98
N GLU A 201 13.90 -24.90 6.12
CA GLU A 201 13.79 -26.02 7.05
C GLU A 201 12.47 -25.92 7.84
N ASP A 202 11.75 -27.04 7.95
CA ASP A 202 10.60 -27.15 8.83
C ASP A 202 11.06 -27.42 10.26
N THR A 203 10.96 -26.40 11.12
CA THR A 203 11.36 -26.48 12.54
C THR A 203 10.24 -26.99 13.45
N GLU A 204 8.98 -27.03 12.98
CA GLU A 204 7.83 -27.46 13.80
C GLU A 204 7.45 -28.92 13.55
N GLY A 205 7.78 -29.44 12.36
CA GLY A 205 7.58 -30.84 12.02
C GLY A 205 8.33 -31.78 12.97
N LEU A 206 7.62 -32.78 13.50
CA LEU A 206 8.28 -33.85 14.23
C LEU A 206 9.12 -34.67 13.25
N SER A 207 10.41 -34.77 13.54
CA SER A 207 11.28 -35.69 12.82
C SER A 207 10.76 -37.13 12.95
N PRO A 208 11.01 -38.00 11.96
CA PRO A 208 10.58 -39.40 12.02
C PRO A 208 11.02 -40.11 13.31
N THR A 209 12.20 -39.78 13.83
CA THR A 209 12.71 -40.27 15.12
C THR A 209 11.87 -39.81 16.31
N GLN A 210 11.47 -38.54 16.36
CA GLN A 210 10.58 -38.01 17.40
C GLN A 210 9.18 -38.61 17.32
N VAL A 211 8.66 -38.89 16.11
CA VAL A 211 7.38 -39.57 15.94
C VAL A 211 7.43 -40.98 16.52
N THR A 212 8.44 -41.78 16.16
CA THR A 212 8.61 -43.14 16.69
C THR A 212 8.81 -43.15 18.20
N GLN A 213 9.62 -42.24 18.75
CA GLN A 213 9.79 -42.11 20.20
C GLN A 213 8.46 -41.81 20.90
N ARG A 214 7.64 -40.92 20.34
CA ARG A 214 6.33 -40.60 20.93
C ARG A 214 5.37 -41.78 20.90
N GLU A 215 5.41 -42.60 19.86
CA GLU A 215 4.60 -43.83 19.78
C GLU A 215 5.05 -44.88 20.81
N LEU A 216 6.36 -45.12 20.92
CA LEU A 216 6.91 -46.04 21.91
C LEU A 216 6.55 -45.62 23.33
N VAL A 217 6.74 -44.34 23.68
CA VAL A 217 6.36 -43.79 24.98
C VAL A 217 4.86 -43.96 25.23
N ARG A 218 4.02 -43.77 24.21
CA ARG A 218 2.57 -43.93 24.34
C ARG A 218 2.18 -45.39 24.62
N ASP A 219 2.83 -46.34 23.97
CA ASP A 219 2.57 -47.77 24.17
C ASP A 219 3.07 -48.24 25.55
N GLU A 220 4.24 -47.78 25.99
CA GLU A 220 4.73 -48.03 27.37
C GLU A 220 3.76 -47.46 28.42
N ILE A 221 3.27 -46.23 28.24
CA ILE A 221 2.29 -45.62 29.14
C ILE A 221 0.99 -46.43 29.14
N ARG A 222 0.52 -46.88 27.97
CA ARG A 222 -0.71 -47.69 27.87
C ARG A 222 -0.55 -49.04 28.59
N GLU A 223 0.59 -49.69 28.41
CA GLU A 223 0.92 -50.93 29.11
C GLU A 223 0.95 -50.71 30.63
N ALA A 224 1.66 -49.68 31.10
CA ALA A 224 1.71 -49.33 32.51
C ALA A 224 0.32 -49.03 33.10
N VAL A 225 -0.52 -48.26 32.39
CA VAL A 225 -1.91 -47.97 32.81
C VAL A 225 -2.77 -49.24 32.86
N SER A 226 -2.55 -50.19 31.96
CA SER A 226 -3.31 -51.46 31.94
C SER A 226 -3.02 -52.37 33.14
N THR A 227 -1.89 -52.18 33.83
CA THR A 227 -1.51 -52.93 35.03
C THR A 227 -2.08 -52.34 36.33
N LEU A 228 -2.71 -51.16 36.27
CA LEU A 228 -3.37 -50.57 37.43
C LEU A 228 -4.76 -51.19 37.66
N PRO A 229 -5.15 -51.44 38.92
CA PRO A 229 -6.51 -51.85 39.23
C PRO A 229 -7.52 -50.75 38.85
N PRO A 230 -8.76 -51.10 38.47
CA PRO A 230 -9.78 -50.15 38.01
C PRO A 230 -10.19 -49.12 39.06
#